data_AF-A0A327R462-F1
#
_entry.id   AF-A0A327R462-F1
#
_cell.length_a   1.000
_cell.length_b   1.000
_cell.length_c   1.000
_cell.angle_alpha   90.00
_cell.angle_beta   90.00
_cell.angle_gamma   90.00
#
_symmetry.space_group_name_H-M   'P 1'
#
loop_
_entity.id
_entity.type
_entity.pdbx_description
1 polymer ?
#
loop_
_entity_poly.entity_id
_entity_poly.type
_entity_poly.pdbx_seq_one_letter_code
_entity_poly.pdbx_strand_id
1 'polypeptide(L)'
;MFKKDNLALGIVLGFVTPLLAFVLYWLYARSSKGYSFQEMIELISLNHFFLLPKVMSICLIGNGIVFYLYTRRRLDTTAKGIFLVTMLYAIIILLLKIIK
;
A
#
# COMPACT_ATOMS: atom_id res chain seq x y z
N MET A 1 -18.53 20.30 13.02
CA MET A 1 -17.22 20.09 13.67
C MET A 1 -16.88 18.60 13.64
N PHE A 2 -16.45 18.06 12.49
CA PHE A 2 -16.05 16.65 12.35
C PHE A 2 -14.58 16.58 11.91
N LYS A 3 -13.67 17.07 12.77
CA LYS A 3 -12.27 16.67 12.64
C LYS A 3 -12.17 15.25 13.19
N LYS A 4 -12.44 14.25 12.35
CA LYS A 4 -12.07 12.85 12.61
C LYS A 4 -10.56 12.73 12.49
N ASP A 5 -9.84 13.40 13.37
CA ASP A 5 -8.38 13.31 13.42
C ASP A 5 -7.99 12.24 14.44
N ASN A 6 -8.11 10.99 14.01
CA ASN A 6 -7.90 9.84 14.88
C ASN A 6 -6.72 9.02 14.37
N LEU A 7 -5.77 8.75 15.25
CA LEU A 7 -4.63 7.90 14.95
C LEU A 7 -5.07 6.52 14.45
N ALA A 8 -6.13 5.95 15.05
CA ALA A 8 -6.71 4.68 14.63
C ALA A 8 -7.20 4.70 13.16
N LEU A 9 -7.82 5.79 12.72
CA LEU A 9 -8.21 5.94 11.31
C LEU A 9 -6.97 5.98 10.41
N GLY A 10 -5.92 6.66 10.86
CA GLY A 10 -4.64 6.71 10.15
C GLY A 10 -4.02 5.33 9.97
N ILE A 11 -4.01 4.53 11.03
CA ILE A 11 -3.51 3.14 11.00
C ILE A 11 -4.32 2.31 10.02
N VAL A 12 -5.67 2.34 10.14
CA VAL A 12 -6.55 1.59 9.25
C VAL A 12 -6.32 2.00 7.79
N LEU A 13 -6.23 3.30 7.51
CA LEU A 13 -5.93 3.80 6.16
C LEU A 13 -4.54 3.37 5.68
N GLY A 14 -3.54 3.35 6.56
CA GLY A 14 -2.19 2.87 6.26
C GLY A 14 -2.15 1.41 5.79
N PHE A 15 -3.04 0.56 6.32
CA PHE A 15 -3.19 -0.84 5.90
C PHE A 15 -4.12 -1.03 4.71
N VAL A 16 -5.23 -0.28 4.67
CA VAL A 16 -6.26 -0.42 3.62
C VAL A 16 -5.81 0.18 2.29
N THR A 17 -5.06 1.28 2.31
CA THR A 17 -4.63 1.96 1.07
C THR A 17 -3.75 1.10 0.17
N PRO A 18 -2.70 0.40 0.68
CA PRO A 18 -1.92 -0.56 -0.11
C PRO A 18 -2.79 -1.68 -0.70
N LEU A 19 -3.74 -2.21 0.09
CA LEU A 19 -4.67 -3.23 -0.37
C LEU A 19 -5.55 -2.72 -1.51
N LEU A 20 -6.10 -1.51 -1.39
CA LEU A 20 -6.89 -0.89 -2.45
C LEU A 20 -6.05 -0.65 -3.70
N ALA A 21 -4.82 -0.17 -3.57
CA ALA A 21 -3.91 0.02 -4.70
C ALA A 21 -3.61 -1.30 -5.42
N PHE A 22 -3.43 -2.39 -4.66
CA PHE A 22 -3.25 -3.73 -5.20
C PHE A 22 -4.50 -4.24 -5.93
N VAL A 23 -5.69 -4.05 -5.35
CA VAL A 23 -6.96 -4.44 -5.99
C VAL A 23 -7.19 -3.65 -7.27
N LEU A 24 -6.90 -2.34 -7.30
CA LEU A 24 -6.97 -1.52 -8.51
C LEU A 24 -6.00 -2.02 -9.59
N TYR A 25 -4.78 -2.40 -9.20
CA TYR A 25 -3.83 -3.01 -10.11
C TYR A 25 -4.34 -4.35 -10.68
N TRP A 26 -4.94 -5.20 -9.83
CA TRP A 26 -5.54 -6.46 -10.27
C TRP A 26 -6.71 -6.24 -11.24
N LEU A 27 -7.61 -5.29 -10.96
CA LEU A 27 -8.71 -4.93 -11.86
C LEU A 27 -8.20 -4.44 -13.22
N TYR A 28 -7.15 -3.61 -13.21
CA TYR A 28 -6.49 -3.17 -14.44
C TYR A 28 -5.87 -4.35 -15.20
N ALA A 29 -5.14 -5.23 -14.52
CA ALA A 29 -4.53 -6.42 -15.13
C ALA A 29 -5.59 -7.37 -15.71
N ARG A 30 -6.71 -7.56 -15.01
CA ARG A 30 -7.86 -8.32 -15.50
C ARG A 30 -8.47 -7.70 -16.75
N SER A 31 -8.70 -6.38 -16.75
CA SER A 31 -9.29 -5.68 -17.90
C SER A 31 -8.35 -5.63 -19.11
N SER A 32 -7.05 -5.53 -18.90
CA SER A 32 -6.06 -5.37 -19.97
C SER A 32 -5.58 -6.70 -20.55
N LYS A 33 -5.46 -7.74 -19.72
CA LYS A 33 -4.83 -9.01 -20.10
C LYS A 33 -5.68 -10.26 -19.82
N GLY A 34 -6.86 -10.10 -19.22
CA GLY A 34 -7.75 -11.21 -18.92
C GLY A 34 -7.31 -12.08 -17.74
N TYR A 35 -6.27 -11.70 -17.00
CA TYR A 35 -5.74 -12.50 -15.91
C TYR A 35 -6.75 -12.69 -14.78
N SER A 36 -6.90 -13.94 -14.35
CA SER A 36 -7.58 -14.33 -13.12
C SER A 36 -6.76 -13.93 -11.88
N PHE A 37 -7.41 -13.92 -10.72
CA PHE A 37 -6.71 -13.64 -9.46
C PHE A 37 -5.61 -14.67 -9.17
N GLN A 38 -5.85 -15.94 -9.47
CA GLN A 38 -4.87 -17.01 -9.29
C GLN A 38 -3.63 -16.81 -10.16
N GLU A 39 -3.82 -16.52 -11.45
CA GLU A 39 -2.72 -16.26 -12.38
C GLU A 39 -1.90 -15.03 -11.98
N MET A 40 -2.54 -13.99 -11.42
CA MET A 40 -1.80 -12.83 -10.91
C MET A 40 -0.91 -13.20 -9.72
N ILE A 41 -1.43 -13.97 -8.75
CA ILE A 41 -0.64 -14.43 -7.60
C ILE A 41 0.48 -15.35 -8.06
N GLU A 42 0.22 -16.23 -9.02
CA GLU A 42 1.22 -17.12 -9.61
C GLU A 42 2.29 -16.34 -10.37
N LEU A 43 1.93 -15.31 -11.15
CA LEU A 43 2.88 -14.43 -11.83
C LEU A 43 3.76 -13.65 -10.85
N ILE A 44 3.18 -13.14 -9.75
CA ILE A 44 3.96 -12.52 -8.68
C ILE A 44 4.87 -13.56 -8.04
N SER A 45 4.40 -14.80 -7.88
CA SER A 45 5.14 -15.89 -7.26
C SER A 45 6.25 -16.49 -8.12
N LEU A 46 6.12 -16.43 -9.44
CA LEU A 46 7.15 -16.93 -10.37
C LEU A 46 8.17 -15.84 -10.69
N ASN A 47 7.71 -14.59 -10.80
CA ASN A 47 8.55 -13.44 -11.17
C ASN A 47 8.82 -12.49 -9.99
N HIS A 48 8.97 -13.05 -8.78
CA HIS A 48 9.18 -12.29 -7.53
C HIS A 48 10.22 -11.17 -7.66
N PHE A 49 11.28 -11.38 -8.45
CA PHE A 49 12.37 -10.43 -8.58
C PHE A 49 12.01 -9.15 -9.38
N PHE A 50 11.07 -9.23 -10.32
CA PHE A 50 10.75 -8.12 -11.24
C PHE A 50 9.34 -7.55 -11.04
N LEU A 51 8.36 -8.40 -10.77
CA LEU A 51 6.96 -7.98 -10.61
C LEU A 51 6.65 -7.49 -9.20
N LEU A 52 7.21 -8.14 -8.17
CA LEU A 52 6.95 -7.80 -6.78
C LEU A 52 7.40 -6.37 -6.43
N PRO A 53 8.63 -5.92 -6.78
CA PRO A 53 9.03 -4.52 -6.55
C PRO A 53 8.16 -3.50 -7.29
N LYS A 54 7.67 -3.83 -8.50
CA LYS A 54 6.78 -2.94 -9.26
C LYS A 54 5.44 -2.76 -8.57
N VAL A 55 4.82 -3.85 -8.13
CA VAL A 55 3.54 -3.82 -7.40
C VAL A 55 3.70 -3.09 -6.07
N MET A 56 4.79 -3.35 -5.34
CA MET A 56 5.11 -2.65 -4.09
C MET A 56 5.29 -1.14 -4.29
N SER A 57 5.96 -0.71 -5.36
CA SER A 57 6.09 0.71 -5.70
C SER A 57 4.74 1.37 -5.95
N ILE A 58 3.82 0.72 -6.66
CA ILE A 58 2.45 1.24 -6.87
C ILE A 58 1.71 1.38 -5.54
N CYS A 59 1.82 0.39 -4.65
CA CYS A 59 1.20 0.44 -3.33
C CYS A 59 1.78 1.55 -2.45
N LEU A 60 3.10 1.75 -2.48
CA LEU A 60 3.79 2.83 -1.77
C LEU A 60 3.37 4.21 -2.29
N ILE A 61 3.28 4.39 -3.61
CA ILE A 61 2.81 5.64 -4.21
C ILE A 61 1.36 5.90 -3.81
N GLY A 62 0.48 4.90 -3.90
CA GLY A 62 -0.93 5.01 -3.49
C GLY A 62 -1.06 5.44 -2.03
N ASN A 63 -0.29 4.83 -1.13
CA ASN A 63 -0.25 5.21 0.27
C ASN A 63 0.30 6.63 0.48
N GLY A 64 1.37 7.00 -0.23
CA GLY A 64 1.95 8.35 -0.21
C GLY A 64 0.97 9.44 -0.66
N ILE A 65 0.11 9.15 -1.65
CA ILE A 65 -0.95 10.07 -2.08
C ILE A 65 -1.96 10.28 -0.95
N VAL A 66 -2.43 9.21 -0.29
CA VAL A 66 -3.36 9.33 0.84
C VAL A 66 -2.70 10.08 1.99
N PHE A 67 -1.45 9.76 2.35
CA PHE A 67 -0.69 10.50 3.35
C PHE A 67 -0.59 12.00 3.03
N TYR A 68 -0.27 12.35 1.79
CA TYR A 68 -0.19 13.75 1.33
C TYR A 68 -1.55 14.46 1.44
N LEU A 69 -2.64 13.82 1.01
CA LEU A 69 -3.99 14.39 1.08
C LEU A 69 -4.42 14.68 2.53
N TYR A 70 -4.13 13.77 3.47
CA TYR A 70 -4.47 13.97 4.89
C TYR A 70 -3.61 15.06 5.53
N THR A 71 -2.32 15.14 5.19
CA THR A 71 -1.43 16.23 5.63
C THR A 71 -1.92 17.59 5.12
N ARG A 72 -2.32 17.67 3.84
CA ARG A 72 -2.86 18.92 3.25
C ARG A 72 -4.14 19.41 3.94
N ARG A 73 -4.94 18.49 4.50
CA ARG A 73 -6.18 18.80 5.23
C ARG A 73 -5.95 19.17 6.70
N ARG A 74 -4.70 19.29 7.16
CA ARG A 74 -4.33 19.51 8.57
C ARG A 74 -4.93 18.45 9.51
N LEU A 75 -4.96 17.19 9.05
CA LEU A 75 -5.33 16.01 9.83
C LEU A 75 -4.05 15.28 10.25
N ASP A 76 -3.24 15.97 11.05
CA ASP A 76 -1.86 15.57 11.34
C ASP A 76 -1.80 14.28 12.17
N THR A 77 -2.80 14.01 13.02
CA THR A 77 -2.85 12.79 13.83
C THR A 77 -3.13 11.55 12.97
N THR A 78 -4.01 11.70 11.98
CA THR A 78 -4.34 10.66 11.01
C THR A 78 -3.16 10.40 10.06
N ALA A 79 -2.52 11.47 9.58
CA ALA A 79 -1.33 11.37 8.74
C ALA A 79 -0.18 10.65 9.47
N LYS A 80 0.03 10.91 10.77
CA LYS A 80 0.98 10.17 11.61
C LYS A 80 0.66 8.68 11.67
N GLY A 81 -0.61 8.30 11.80
CA GLY A 81 -1.03 6.89 11.79
C GLY A 81 -0.71 6.19 10.47
N ILE A 82 -0.98 6.86 9.32
CA ILE A 82 -0.65 6.33 7.99
C ILE A 82 0.86 6.12 7.85
N PHE A 83 1.64 7.13 8.23
CA PHE A 83 3.10 7.10 8.15
C PHE A 83 3.72 6.04 9.06
N LEU A 84 3.17 5.85 10.27
CA LEU A 84 3.65 4.84 11.21
C LEU A 84 3.52 3.43 10.61
N VAL A 85 2.39 3.13 9.96
CA VAL A 85 2.17 1.84 9.31
C VAL A 85 3.11 1.64 8.13
N THR A 86 3.31 2.65 7.27
CA THR A 86 4.25 2.53 6.15
C THR A 86 5.69 2.36 6.60
N MET A 87 6.09 3.03 7.69
CA MET A 87 7.41 2.86 8.28
C MET A 87 7.59 1.44 8.84
N LEU A 88 6.57 0.88 9.49
CA LEU A 88 6.58 -0.50 9.97
C LEU A 88 6.76 -1.49 8.81
N TYR A 89 6.06 -1.30 7.70
CA TYR A 89 6.25 -2.09 6.48
C TYR A 89 7.68 -2.00 5.95
N ALA A 90 8.25 -0.80 5.88
CA ALA A 90 9.62 -0.61 5.42
C ALA A 90 10.63 -1.34 6.31
N ILE A 91 10.46 -1.28 7.64
CA ILE A 91 11.30 -2.01 8.60
C ILE A 91 11.19 -3.52 8.39
N ILE A 92 9.97 -4.06 8.25
CA ILE A 92 9.75 -5.50 8.00
C ILE A 92 10.45 -5.93 6.71
N ILE A 93 10.31 -5.16 5.63
CA ILE A 93 10.95 -5.46 4.34
C ILE A 93 12.48 -5.43 4.47
N LEU A 94 13.03 -4.45 5.20
CA LEU A 94 14.48 -4.37 5.45
C LEU A 94 14.98 -5.57 6.26
N LEU A 95 14.25 -5.96 7.31
CA LEU A 95 14.60 -7.15 8.12
C LEU A 95 14.56 -8.43 7.27
N LEU A 96 13.52 -8.61 6.45
CA LEU A 96 13.42 -9.75 5.53
C LEU A 96 14.56 -9.78 4.51
N LYS A 97 15.02 -8.61 4.04
CA LYS A 97 16.16 -8.50 3.11
C LYS A 97 17.51 -8.75 3.77
N ILE A 98 17.65 -8.53 5.09
CA ILE A 98 18.89 -8.80 5.83
C ILE A 98 19.00 -10.27 6.23
N ILE A 99 17.87 -10.91 6.59
CA ILE A 99 17.82 -12.31 7.02
C ILE A 99 17.97 -13.28 5.83
N LYS A 100 17.60 -12.85 4.63
CA LYS A 100 17.68 -13.64 3.38
C LYS A 100 18.89 -13.23 2.55
#